data_AF-A0A840SE84-F1
#
_entry.id   AF-A0A840SE84-F1
#
_cell.length_a   1.000
_cell.length_b   1.000
_cell.length_c   1.000
_cell.angle_alpha   90.00
_cell.angle_beta   90.00
_cell.angle_gamma   90.00
#
_symmetry.space_group_name_H-M   'P 1'
#
loop_
_entity.id
_entity.type
_entity.pdbx_description
1 polymer ?
#
loop_
_entity_poly.entity_id
_entity_poly.type
_entity_poly.pdbx_seq_one_letter_code
_entity_poly.pdbx_strand_id
1 'polypeptide(L)'
;MSKNILICGVGGQGTVLAAKVLSQAAVSGGQKVLSAETIGMAQRGGSVVSHVRIGSDVYSPVIPRGCADVIIAFEAAEAVRNISYLKTGGTVIVSNEVVQPVTASLSGKFFDSKVMIDYLKQNATVMCVDVKKACMELGSSRVANMVLVGAACKSGIMELSEVKDAVRLLVKPEFYELNVRAVDYCAALDI
;
A
#
# COMPACT_ATOMS: atom_id res chain seq x y z
N MET A 1 1.89 -16.52 15.13
CA MET A 1 1.02 -16.20 13.96
C MET A 1 1.70 -15.09 13.16
N SER A 2 1.76 -15.23 11.83
CA SER A 2 2.41 -14.25 10.95
C SER A 2 1.40 -13.32 10.29
N LYS A 3 1.81 -12.07 10.06
CA LYS A 3 1.10 -11.08 9.24
C LYS A 3 1.88 -10.86 7.95
N ASN A 4 1.22 -10.96 6.81
CA ASN A 4 1.79 -10.81 5.48
C ASN A 4 1.12 -9.63 4.75
N ILE A 5 1.91 -8.62 4.43
CA ILE A 5 1.47 -7.41 3.75
C ILE A 5 2.17 -7.34 2.40
N LEU A 6 1.40 -7.33 1.32
CA LEU A 6 1.93 -7.07 -0.02
C LEU A 6 1.62 -5.62 -0.38
N ILE A 7 2.65 -4.85 -0.70
CA ILE A 7 2.51 -3.47 -1.17
C ILE A 7 2.84 -3.45 -2.65
N CYS A 8 1.96 -2.92 -3.49
CA CYS A 8 2.18 -2.82 -4.92
C CYS A 8 1.82 -1.46 -5.49
N GLY A 9 2.44 -1.12 -6.61
CA GLY A 9 2.22 0.14 -7.32
C GLY A 9 3.24 0.32 -8.42
N VAL A 10 3.40 1.55 -8.89
CA VAL A 10 4.41 1.91 -9.87
C VAL A 10 5.50 2.79 -9.26
N GLY A 11 6.67 2.80 -9.91
CA GLY A 11 7.81 3.62 -9.49
C GLY A 11 7.43 5.10 -9.29
N GLY A 12 7.83 5.66 -8.15
CA GLY A 12 7.59 7.06 -7.77
C GLY A 12 6.43 7.28 -6.80
N GLN A 13 5.60 6.26 -6.52
CA GLN A 13 4.45 6.40 -5.61
C GLN A 13 4.77 6.26 -4.11
N GLY A 14 6.02 5.93 -3.76
CA GLY A 14 6.44 5.77 -2.36
C GLY A 14 6.11 4.41 -1.73
N THR A 15 5.90 3.37 -2.54
CA THR A 15 5.64 1.98 -2.11
C THR A 15 6.74 1.44 -1.18
N VAL A 16 8.01 1.68 -1.52
CA VAL A 16 9.18 1.29 -0.70
C VAL A 16 9.17 1.99 0.66
N LEU A 17 8.81 3.29 0.70
CA LEU A 17 8.72 4.00 1.98
C LEU A 17 7.57 3.46 2.83
N ALA A 18 6.42 3.15 2.22
CA ALA A 18 5.31 2.51 2.93
C ALA A 18 5.69 1.15 3.52
N ALA A 19 6.40 0.31 2.74
CA ALA A 19 6.92 -0.97 3.23
C ALA A 19 7.89 -0.80 4.40
N LYS A 20 8.79 0.19 4.33
CA LYS A 20 9.71 0.52 5.42
C LYS A 20 8.99 1.01 6.68
N VAL A 21 7.98 1.87 6.54
CA VAL A 21 7.19 2.35 7.68
C VAL A 21 6.49 1.20 8.39
N LEU A 22 5.80 0.32 7.65
CA LEU A 22 5.14 -0.85 8.24
C LEU A 22 6.13 -1.84 8.87
N SER A 23 7.28 -2.04 8.24
CA SER A 23 8.35 -2.89 8.80
C SER A 23 8.92 -2.29 10.08
N GLN A 24 9.19 -0.99 10.09
CA GLN A 24 9.74 -0.29 11.26
C GLN A 24 8.73 -0.24 12.41
N ALA A 25 7.44 -0.09 12.12
CA ALA A 25 6.37 -0.17 13.13
C ALA A 25 6.42 -1.53 13.86
N ALA A 26 6.43 -2.63 13.10
CA ALA A 26 6.54 -3.98 13.65
C ALA A 26 7.86 -4.24 14.40
N VAL A 27 9.00 -3.79 13.86
CA VAL A 27 10.31 -3.92 14.53
C VAL A 27 10.33 -3.17 15.86
N SER A 28 9.74 -1.98 15.92
CA SER A 28 9.67 -1.18 17.15
C SER A 28 8.80 -1.86 18.23
N GLY A 29 7.79 -2.63 17.81
CA GLY A 29 7.02 -3.52 18.67
C GLY A 29 7.72 -4.83 19.04
N GLY A 30 9.01 -4.99 18.72
CA GLY A 30 9.80 -6.19 19.02
C GLY A 30 9.49 -7.40 18.13
N GLN A 31 8.76 -7.21 17.02
CA GLN A 31 8.41 -8.30 16.12
C GLN A 31 9.54 -8.56 15.11
N LYS A 32 9.75 -9.84 14.80
CA LYS A 32 10.61 -10.26 13.69
C LYS A 32 9.96 -9.86 12.36
N VAL A 33 10.74 -9.24 11.47
CA VAL A 33 10.29 -8.84 10.13
C VAL A 33 11.26 -9.36 9.07
N LEU A 34 10.72 -9.91 7.99
CA LEU A 34 11.45 -10.17 6.75
C LEU A 34 10.75 -9.45 5.61
N SER A 35 11.52 -8.74 4.80
CA SER A 35 10.99 -8.00 3.64
C SER A 35 11.83 -8.25 2.39
N ALA A 36 11.17 -8.28 1.24
CA ALA A 36 11.79 -8.31 -0.07
C ALA A 36 11.06 -7.34 -1.01
N GLU A 37 11.79 -6.73 -1.93
CA GLU A 37 11.23 -5.77 -2.87
C GLU A 37 11.68 -6.12 -4.28
N THR A 38 10.74 -6.09 -5.22
CA THR A 38 11.01 -6.21 -6.66
C THR A 38 10.68 -4.88 -7.30
N ILE A 39 11.68 -4.26 -7.92
CA ILE A 39 11.55 -2.98 -8.60
C ILE A 39 11.73 -3.23 -10.09
N GLY A 40 10.70 -2.94 -10.89
CA GLY A 40 10.78 -3.04 -12.34
C GLY A 40 11.90 -2.14 -12.90
N MET A 41 12.62 -2.62 -13.90
CA MET A 41 13.80 -1.91 -14.46
C MET A 41 13.46 -0.58 -15.17
N ALA A 42 12.18 -0.26 -15.37
CA ALA A 42 11.76 0.99 -15.98
C ALA A 42 11.84 2.16 -14.98
N GLN A 43 12.58 3.22 -15.35
CA GLN A 43 12.77 4.42 -14.51
C GLN A 43 11.46 5.14 -14.13
N ARG A 44 10.39 5.01 -14.92
CA ARG A 44 9.03 5.50 -14.60
C ARG A 44 7.99 4.49 -15.08
N GLY A 45 6.94 4.28 -14.30
CA GLY A 45 5.84 3.37 -14.65
C GLY A 45 6.15 1.87 -14.52
N GLY A 46 7.36 1.50 -14.07
CA GLY A 46 7.69 0.12 -13.74
C GLY A 46 6.91 -0.35 -12.50
N SER A 47 6.38 -1.58 -12.55
CA SER A 47 5.76 -2.23 -11.40
C SER A 47 6.76 -2.37 -10.26
N VAL A 48 6.30 -2.06 -9.04
CA VAL A 48 7.04 -2.23 -7.80
C VAL A 48 6.18 -3.04 -6.85
N VAL A 49 6.75 -4.13 -6.32
CA VAL A 49 6.08 -5.01 -5.36
C VAL A 49 7.01 -5.21 -4.17
N SER A 50 6.54 -4.84 -2.98
CA SER A 50 7.21 -5.09 -1.70
C SER A 50 6.43 -6.13 -0.91
N HIS A 51 7.13 -7.14 -0.41
CA HIS A 51 6.64 -8.13 0.53
C HIS A 51 7.11 -7.77 1.93
N VAL A 52 6.20 -7.71 2.89
CA VAL A 52 6.52 -7.51 4.31
C VAL A 52 5.87 -8.63 5.10
N ARG A 53 6.69 -9.43 5.77
CA ARG A 53 6.25 -10.56 6.58
C ARG A 53 6.69 -10.37 8.02
N ILE A 54 5.74 -10.41 8.95
CA ILE A 54 5.91 -10.08 10.35
C ILE A 54 5.53 -11.30 11.21
N GLY A 55 6.33 -11.63 12.21
CA GLY A 55 6.05 -12.69 13.19
C GLY A 55 7.24 -13.63 13.44
N SER A 56 7.21 -14.39 14.54
CA SER A 56 8.30 -15.32 14.92
C SER A 56 8.59 -16.37 13.84
N ASP A 57 7.55 -16.85 13.17
CA ASP A 57 7.58 -18.03 12.30
C ASP A 57 7.80 -17.68 10.81
N VAL A 58 8.34 -16.49 10.52
CA VAL A 58 8.69 -16.08 9.16
C VAL A 58 10.15 -16.47 8.84
N TYR A 59 10.34 -17.30 7.81
CA TYR A 59 11.66 -17.84 7.42
C TYR A 59 12.06 -17.50 5.97
N SER A 60 11.18 -16.83 5.22
CA SER A 60 11.43 -16.36 3.86
C SER A 60 10.81 -14.97 3.71
N PRO A 61 11.43 -14.04 2.98
CA PRO A 61 10.89 -12.69 2.82
C PRO A 61 9.75 -12.60 1.80
N VAL A 62 9.58 -13.60 0.92
CA VAL A 62 8.54 -13.59 -0.12
C VAL A 62 7.25 -14.19 0.42
N ILE A 63 6.12 -13.52 0.16
CA ILE A 63 4.78 -14.01 0.53
C ILE A 63 4.35 -15.07 -0.48
N PRO A 64 3.97 -16.29 -0.07
CA PRO A 64 3.39 -17.27 -0.98
C PRO A 64 2.04 -16.80 -1.54
N ARG A 65 1.63 -17.34 -2.69
CA ARG A 65 0.29 -17.05 -3.24
C ARG A 65 -0.80 -17.51 -2.26
N GLY A 66 -1.90 -16.77 -2.19
CA GLY A 66 -3.00 -17.02 -1.26
C GLY A 66 -2.66 -16.82 0.23
N CYS A 67 -1.58 -16.11 0.56
CA CYS A 67 -1.11 -15.95 1.95
C CYS A 67 -1.02 -14.49 2.42
N ALA A 68 -1.23 -13.49 1.56
CA ALA A 68 -1.26 -12.08 1.98
C ALA A 68 -2.54 -11.80 2.76
N ASP A 69 -2.40 -11.27 3.98
CA ASP A 69 -3.53 -10.80 4.79
C ASP A 69 -4.10 -9.51 4.21
N VAL A 70 -3.20 -8.63 3.75
CA VAL A 70 -3.54 -7.34 3.16
C VAL A 70 -2.71 -7.09 1.91
N ILE A 71 -3.37 -6.57 0.88
CA ILE A 71 -2.71 -5.93 -0.27
C ILE A 71 -2.91 -4.42 -0.16
N ILE A 72 -1.84 -3.64 -0.15
CA ILE A 72 -1.88 -2.17 -0.22
C ILE A 72 -1.43 -1.76 -1.63
N ALA A 73 -2.39 -1.38 -2.45
CA ALA A 73 -2.18 -1.05 -3.85
C ALA A 73 -2.30 0.45 -4.10
N PHE A 74 -1.25 1.02 -4.66
CA PHE A 74 -1.15 2.45 -4.94
C PHE A 74 -1.83 2.86 -6.24
N GLU A 75 -2.27 1.87 -7.02
CA GLU A 75 -3.12 2.04 -8.19
C GLU A 75 -3.81 0.70 -8.53
N ALA A 76 -4.94 0.76 -9.26
CA ALA A 76 -5.83 -0.39 -9.37
C ALA A 76 -5.29 -1.54 -10.25
N ALA A 77 -4.45 -1.27 -11.26
CA ALA A 77 -3.98 -2.33 -12.17
C ALA A 77 -3.00 -3.29 -11.46
N GLU A 78 -2.15 -2.76 -10.58
CA GLU A 78 -1.22 -3.51 -9.76
C GLU A 78 -1.95 -4.27 -8.64
N ALA A 79 -3.08 -3.77 -8.15
CA ALA A 79 -3.96 -4.55 -7.28
C ALA A 79 -4.47 -5.81 -8.01
N VAL A 80 -5.01 -5.63 -9.22
CA VAL A 80 -5.52 -6.74 -10.06
C VAL A 80 -4.40 -7.73 -10.38
N ARG A 81 -3.21 -7.24 -10.77
CA ARG A 81 -2.05 -8.07 -11.06
C ARG A 81 -1.64 -8.95 -9.88
N ASN A 82 -1.74 -8.43 -8.66
CA ASN A 82 -1.23 -9.08 -7.46
C ASN A 82 -2.32 -9.77 -6.61
N ILE A 83 -3.60 -9.73 -7.01
CA ILE A 83 -4.70 -10.30 -6.22
C ILE A 83 -4.52 -11.80 -5.91
N SER A 84 -3.81 -12.55 -6.76
CA SER A 84 -3.49 -13.97 -6.52
C SER A 84 -2.65 -14.24 -5.26
N TYR A 85 -2.02 -13.21 -4.69
CA TYR A 85 -1.35 -13.33 -3.39
C TYR A 85 -2.31 -13.24 -2.20
N LEU A 86 -3.48 -12.64 -2.37
CA LEU A 86 -4.45 -12.44 -1.29
C LEU A 86 -5.00 -13.77 -0.80
N LYS A 87 -5.00 -13.96 0.52
CA LYS A 87 -5.67 -15.11 1.14
C LYS A 87 -7.18 -14.99 1.08
N THR A 88 -7.90 -16.10 1.23
CA THR A 88 -9.34 -16.07 1.47
C THR A 88 -9.66 -15.25 2.72
N GLY A 89 -10.55 -14.26 2.58
CA GLY A 89 -10.90 -13.32 3.65
C GLY A 89 -9.85 -12.23 3.90
N GLY A 90 -8.81 -12.12 3.07
CA GLY A 90 -7.89 -10.97 3.08
C GLY A 90 -8.55 -9.70 2.55
N THR A 91 -7.91 -8.56 2.81
CA THR A 91 -8.42 -7.24 2.40
C THR A 91 -7.49 -6.56 1.39
N VAL A 92 -8.06 -5.91 0.39
CA VAL A 92 -7.34 -5.04 -0.55
C VAL A 92 -7.62 -3.58 -0.18
N ILE A 93 -6.57 -2.83 0.10
CA ILE A 93 -6.60 -1.38 0.27
C ILE A 93 -6.06 -0.78 -1.02
N VAL A 94 -6.87 -0.02 -1.75
CA VAL A 94 -6.52 0.38 -3.11
C VAL A 94 -6.83 1.85 -3.36
N SER A 95 -5.88 2.56 -3.97
CA SER A 95 -6.14 3.87 -4.55
C SER A 95 -7.06 3.77 -5.76
N ASN A 96 -8.05 4.65 -5.88
CA ASN A 96 -8.93 4.72 -7.05
C ASN A 96 -8.23 5.27 -8.33
N GLU A 97 -6.95 5.62 -8.23
CA GLU A 97 -6.13 6.06 -9.35
C GLU A 97 -5.64 4.87 -10.21
N VAL A 98 -5.39 5.14 -11.50
CA VAL A 98 -4.74 4.22 -12.44
C VAL A 98 -3.64 4.96 -13.16
N VAL A 99 -2.46 4.34 -13.23
CA VAL A 99 -1.36 4.88 -14.03
C VAL A 99 -1.44 4.27 -15.42
N GLN A 100 -1.74 5.10 -16.41
CA GLN A 100 -1.85 4.66 -17.80
C GLN A 100 -0.46 4.20 -18.32
N PRO A 101 -0.33 2.97 -18.81
CA PRO A 101 0.87 2.55 -19.51
C PRO A 101 1.11 3.45 -20.73
N VAL A 102 2.38 3.71 -21.04
CA VAL A 102 2.77 4.53 -22.21
C VAL A 102 2.18 3.94 -23.50
N THR A 103 2.23 2.62 -23.65
CA THR A 103 1.67 1.90 -24.81
C THR A 103 0.15 2.06 -24.94
N ALA A 104 -0.57 2.16 -23.82
CA ALA A 104 -2.01 2.39 -23.79
C ALA A 104 -2.33 3.81 -24.25
N SER A 105 -1.62 4.77 -23.66
CA SER A 105 -1.75 6.20 -23.98
C SER A 105 -1.51 6.48 -25.47
N LEU A 106 -0.50 5.82 -26.07
CA LEU A 106 -0.18 5.95 -27.49
C LEU A 106 -1.18 5.24 -28.43
N SER A 107 -1.94 4.26 -27.93
CA SER A 107 -2.91 3.50 -28.73
C SER A 107 -4.35 3.98 -28.58
N GLY A 108 -4.56 5.07 -27.82
CA GLY A 108 -5.91 5.58 -27.51
C GLY A 108 -6.73 4.64 -26.60
N LYS A 109 -6.08 3.65 -26.00
CA LYS A 109 -6.71 2.72 -25.04
C LYS A 109 -6.51 3.26 -23.63
N PHE A 110 -7.58 3.31 -22.87
CA PHE A 110 -7.55 3.77 -21.49
C PHE A 110 -7.90 2.63 -20.54
N PHE A 111 -7.07 2.45 -19.53
CA PHE A 111 -7.36 1.57 -18.42
C PHE A 111 -8.33 2.30 -17.46
N ASP A 112 -9.53 1.77 -17.31
CA ASP A 112 -10.55 2.32 -16.42
C ASP A 112 -10.37 1.75 -15.00
N SER A 113 -10.07 2.62 -14.04
CA SER A 113 -9.93 2.22 -12.63
C SER A 113 -11.22 1.63 -12.09
N LYS A 114 -12.40 2.11 -12.52
CA LYS A 114 -13.68 1.60 -12.05
C LYS A 114 -13.85 0.12 -12.37
N VAL A 115 -13.55 -0.29 -13.59
CA VAL A 115 -13.64 -1.70 -14.03
C VAL A 115 -12.73 -2.59 -13.19
N MET A 116 -11.52 -2.12 -12.87
CA MET A 116 -10.58 -2.86 -12.03
C MET A 116 -11.07 -2.95 -10.58
N ILE A 117 -11.54 -1.86 -10.00
CA ILE A 117 -12.08 -1.85 -8.64
C ILE A 117 -13.32 -2.76 -8.54
N ASP A 118 -14.21 -2.75 -9.54
CA ASP A 118 -15.37 -3.63 -9.58
C ASP A 118 -14.94 -5.10 -9.66
N TYR A 119 -13.92 -5.44 -10.46
CA TYR A 119 -13.33 -6.78 -10.48
C TYR A 119 -12.75 -7.18 -9.11
N LEU A 120 -12.00 -6.29 -8.44
CA LEU A 120 -11.45 -6.57 -7.11
C LEU A 120 -12.56 -6.85 -6.10
N LYS A 121 -13.64 -6.05 -6.10
CA LYS A 121 -14.80 -6.20 -5.19
C LYS A 121 -15.56 -7.50 -5.38
N GLN A 122 -15.54 -8.08 -6.59
CA GLN A 122 -16.12 -9.40 -6.85
C GLN A 122 -15.27 -10.55 -6.28
N ASN A 123 -13.99 -10.31 -5.98
CA ASN A 123 -13.03 -11.35 -5.61
C ASN A 123 -12.45 -11.19 -4.20
N ALA A 124 -12.65 -10.05 -3.54
CA ALA A 124 -12.07 -9.73 -2.24
C ALA A 124 -12.87 -8.66 -1.48
N THR A 125 -12.60 -8.53 -0.18
CA THR A 125 -12.97 -7.32 0.58
C THR A 125 -12.07 -6.17 0.11
N VAL A 126 -12.66 -5.05 -0.30
CA VAL A 126 -11.92 -3.91 -0.87
C VAL A 126 -12.27 -2.61 -0.13
N MET A 127 -11.23 -1.95 0.39
CA MET A 127 -11.30 -0.56 0.87
C MET A 127 -10.70 0.35 -0.22
N CYS A 128 -11.56 1.09 -0.90
CA CYS A 128 -11.16 1.97 -1.99
C CYS A 128 -10.95 3.40 -1.47
N VAL A 129 -9.77 3.97 -1.70
CA VAL A 129 -9.36 5.27 -1.17
C VAL A 129 -9.23 6.29 -2.30
N ASP A 130 -9.92 7.42 -2.17
CA ASP A 130 -9.69 8.59 -3.03
C ASP A 130 -8.45 9.35 -2.55
N VAL A 131 -7.28 8.83 -2.94
CA VAL A 131 -5.98 9.37 -2.51
C VAL A 131 -5.77 10.78 -3.07
N LYS A 132 -6.30 11.08 -4.26
CA LYS A 132 -6.19 12.39 -4.89
C LYS A 132 -6.96 13.44 -4.10
N LYS A 133 -8.20 13.15 -3.71
CA LYS A 133 -8.99 14.01 -2.83
C LYS A 133 -8.28 14.22 -1.48
N ALA A 134 -7.79 13.15 -0.86
CA ALA A 134 -7.05 13.24 0.40
C ALA A 134 -5.82 14.14 0.29
N CYS A 135 -5.02 13.98 -0.77
CA CYS A 135 -3.85 14.83 -1.02
C CYS A 135 -4.21 16.30 -1.25
N MET A 136 -5.35 16.57 -1.90
CA MET A 136 -5.86 17.93 -2.11
C MET A 136 -6.22 18.59 -0.79
N GLU A 137 -6.96 17.89 0.08
CA GLU A 137 -7.36 18.38 1.40
C GLU A 137 -6.17 18.55 2.36
N LEU A 138 -5.17 17.67 2.25
CA LEU A 138 -3.92 17.76 3.01
C LEU A 138 -2.93 18.79 2.43
N GLY A 139 -3.18 19.31 1.22
CA GLY A 139 -2.35 20.31 0.56
C GLY A 139 -1.02 19.79 0.01
N SER A 140 -0.86 18.47 -0.19
CA SER A 140 0.38 17.88 -0.68
C SER A 140 0.17 16.51 -1.32
N SER A 141 0.67 16.32 -2.54
CA SER A 141 0.70 15.00 -3.19
C SER A 141 1.77 14.06 -2.62
N ARG A 142 2.72 14.58 -1.82
CA ARG A 142 3.83 13.78 -1.26
C ARG A 142 3.39 12.82 -0.17
N VAL A 143 2.17 12.95 0.35
CA VAL A 143 1.62 12.11 1.42
C VAL A 143 0.66 11.03 0.94
N ALA A 144 0.50 10.86 -0.38
CA ALA A 144 -0.34 9.83 -0.98
C ALA A 144 -0.09 8.43 -0.38
N ASN A 145 1.18 8.10 -0.14
CA ASN A 145 1.58 6.85 0.47
C ASN A 145 1.12 6.70 1.92
N MET A 146 1.21 7.76 2.72
CA MET A 146 0.80 7.73 4.12
C MET A 146 -0.72 7.66 4.29
N VAL A 147 -1.49 8.24 3.36
CA VAL A 147 -2.95 8.06 3.33
C VAL A 147 -3.32 6.58 3.18
N LEU A 148 -2.67 5.86 2.26
CA LEU A 148 -2.91 4.43 2.05
C LEU A 148 -2.42 3.57 3.23
N VAL A 149 -1.28 3.92 3.84
CA VAL A 149 -0.78 3.24 5.05
C VAL A 149 -1.75 3.44 6.21
N GLY A 150 -2.26 4.66 6.42
CA GLY A 150 -3.27 4.94 7.42
C GLY A 150 -4.57 4.18 7.17
N ALA A 151 -5.04 4.15 5.92
CA ALA A 151 -6.22 3.38 5.52
C ALA A 151 -6.03 1.87 5.80
N ALA A 152 -4.82 1.33 5.56
CA ALA A 152 -4.53 -0.07 5.82
C ALA A 152 -4.66 -0.43 7.31
N CYS A 153 -4.46 0.51 8.24
CA CYS A 153 -4.66 0.26 9.67
C CYS A 153 -6.12 -0.12 9.99
N LYS A 154 -7.11 0.33 9.20
CA LYS A 154 -8.52 -0.07 9.36
C LYS A 154 -8.78 -1.57 9.14
N SER A 155 -7.88 -2.27 8.45
CA SER A 155 -7.94 -3.73 8.33
C SER A 155 -7.45 -4.49 9.57
N GLY A 156 -6.94 -3.78 10.59
CA GLY A 156 -6.35 -4.36 11.79
C GLY A 156 -4.92 -4.91 11.59
N ILE A 157 -4.30 -4.63 10.45
CA ILE A 157 -2.95 -5.15 10.14
C ILE A 157 -1.86 -4.54 11.04
N MET A 158 -2.03 -3.26 11.41
CA MET A 158 -1.12 -2.46 12.23
C MET A 158 -1.93 -1.41 12.99
N GLU A 159 -1.50 -1.04 14.20
CA GLU A 159 -2.10 0.07 14.93
C GLU A 159 -1.63 1.42 14.39
N LEU A 160 -2.52 2.43 14.42
CA LEU A 160 -2.18 3.79 13.96
C LEU A 160 -1.04 4.42 14.75
N SER A 161 -0.95 4.15 16.06
CA SER A 161 0.15 4.64 16.91
C SER A 161 1.50 4.09 16.47
N GLU A 162 1.58 2.78 16.20
CA GLU A 162 2.80 2.11 15.74
C GLU A 162 3.29 2.69 14.41
N VAL A 163 2.37 2.97 13.50
CA VAL A 163 2.68 3.63 12.22
C VAL A 163 3.22 5.04 12.44
N LYS A 164 2.60 5.84 13.32
CA LYS A 164 3.03 7.22 13.60
C LYS A 164 4.41 7.28 14.25
N ASP A 165 4.72 6.34 15.13
CA ASP A 165 6.04 6.21 15.73
C ASP A 165 7.09 5.83 14.67
N ALA A 166 6.78 4.91 13.77
CA ALA A 166 7.65 4.57 12.64
C ALA A 166 7.87 5.74 11.69
N VAL A 167 6.84 6.53 11.40
CA VAL A 167 6.94 7.76 10.60
C VAL A 167 7.91 8.75 11.26
N ARG A 168 7.87 8.90 12.59
CA ARG A 168 8.80 9.78 13.34
C ARG A 168 10.27 9.38 13.15
N LEU A 169 10.54 8.08 13.04
CA LEU A 169 11.90 7.56 12.92
C LEU A 169 12.44 7.65 11.48
N LEU A 170 11.56 7.55 10.47
CA LEU A 170 11.97 7.40 9.08
C LEU A 170 11.83 8.67 8.23
N VAL A 171 10.90 9.55 8.61
CA VAL A 171 10.61 10.78 7.86
C VAL A 171 11.38 11.94 8.48
N LYS A 172 11.92 12.84 7.64
CA LYS A 172 12.61 14.04 8.12
C LYS A 172 11.68 14.86 9.03
N PRO A 173 12.21 15.49 10.10
CA PRO A 173 11.40 16.26 11.05
C PRO A 173 10.49 17.30 10.39
N GLU A 174 10.96 17.98 9.35
CA GLU A 174 10.20 18.99 8.59
C GLU A 174 8.94 18.45 7.88
N PHE A 175 8.89 17.14 7.61
CA PHE A 175 7.75 16.50 6.96
C PHE A 175 6.91 15.64 7.92
N TYR A 176 7.33 15.49 9.18
CA TYR A 176 6.69 14.60 10.15
C TYR A 176 5.21 14.91 10.34
N GLU A 177 4.88 16.14 10.73
CA GLU A 177 3.50 16.57 11.03
C GLU A 177 2.55 16.33 9.85
N LEU A 178 3.00 16.63 8.63
CA LEU A 178 2.20 16.44 7.44
C LEU A 178 1.95 14.95 7.15
N ASN A 179 2.95 14.09 7.37
CA ASN A 179 2.80 12.65 7.19
C ASN A 179 1.90 12.04 8.28
N VAL A 180 1.99 12.49 9.53
CA VAL A 180 1.11 12.06 10.62
C VAL A 180 -0.35 12.43 10.33
N ARG A 181 -0.60 13.66 9.90
CA ARG A 181 -1.94 14.09 9.47
C ARG A 181 -2.49 13.23 8.33
N ALA A 182 -1.63 12.78 7.42
CA ALA A 182 -2.03 11.90 6.33
C ALA A 182 -2.36 10.48 6.80
N VAL A 183 -1.63 9.94 7.79
CA VAL A 183 -1.96 8.68 8.44
C VAL A 183 -3.31 8.78 9.16
N ASP A 184 -3.53 9.86 9.91
CA ASP A 184 -4.77 10.10 10.66
C ASP A 184 -5.97 10.42 9.74
N TYR A 185 -5.75 10.78 8.48
CA TYR A 185 -6.81 11.03 7.49
C TYR A 185 -7.71 9.80 7.29
N CYS A 186 -7.25 8.59 7.64
CA CYS A 186 -8.08 7.40 7.58
C CYS A 186 -9.38 7.52 8.41
N ALA A 187 -9.38 8.32 9.49
CA ALA A 187 -10.57 8.57 10.29
C ALA A 187 -11.69 9.29 9.50
N ALA A 188 -11.32 10.08 8.48
CA ALA A 188 -12.25 10.77 7.59
C ALA A 188 -12.70 9.93 6.39
N LEU A 189 -12.11 8.74 6.18
CA LEU A 189 -12.48 7.84 5.10
C LEU A 189 -13.71 7.02 5.49
N ASP A 190 -14.77 7.04 4.69
CA ASP A 190 -15.93 6.15 4.83
C ASP A 190 -15.72 4.92 3.91
N ILE A 191 -14.91 3.96 4.40
CA ILE A 191 -14.39 2.80 3.66
C ILE A 191 -14.41 1.54 4.53
#